data_AF-A0A7Z0WTF7-F1
#
_entry.id   AF-A0A7Z0WTF7-F1
#
_cell.length_a   1.000
_cell.length_b   1.000
_cell.length_c   1.000
_cell.angle_alpha   90.00
_cell.angle_beta   90.00
_cell.angle_gamma   90.00
#
_symmetry.space_group_name_H-M   'P 1'
#
loop_
_entity.id
_entity.type
_entity.pdbx_description
1 polymer ?
#
loop_
_entity_poly.entity_id
_entity_poly.type
_entity_poly.pdbx_seq_one_letter_code
_entity_poly.pdbx_strand_id
1 'polypeptide(L)'
;MSGIDGAGKSTQARRVVEALTPAYPGIRGVKTEFYGMYGVFELARTLTGDARGYHPLIPATLREFVIACDALTFSERVLRPAAEQGVALVWDRSPLCYEVYGHCYGADMTWPMKALAQVRRPDLIVLVDLDAELAVKRLAERAEQPHQSDEDLDLLSRVRARYLERASRRDDVEIVDGDRSTEEVTTAILDVVAARLGE
;
A
#
# COMPACT_ATOMS: atom_id res chain seq x y z
N MET A 1 -4.14 -3.30 -4.18
CA MET A 1 -4.28 -1.84 -4.34
C MET A 1 -2.98 -1.15 -3.94
N SER A 2 -2.44 -0.35 -4.85
CA SER A 2 -1.21 0.43 -4.70
C SER A 2 -1.43 1.87 -5.17
N GLY A 3 -0.54 2.78 -4.79
CA GLY A 3 -0.67 4.22 -5.07
C GLY A 3 -0.15 5.06 -3.91
N ILE A 4 0.00 6.36 -4.15
CA ILE A 4 0.38 7.33 -3.13
C ILE A 4 -0.71 7.47 -2.06
N ASP A 5 -0.36 7.97 -0.89
CA ASP A 5 -1.35 8.30 0.13
C ASP A 5 -2.24 9.45 -0.35
N GLY A 6 -3.52 9.41 0.02
CA GLY A 6 -4.56 10.23 -0.64
C GLY A 6 -5.18 9.63 -1.91
N ALA A 7 -4.58 8.60 -2.52
CA ALA A 7 -5.11 7.96 -3.75
C ALA A 7 -6.41 7.15 -3.59
N GLY A 8 -6.93 7.00 -2.37
CA GLY A 8 -8.20 6.27 -2.14
C GLY A 8 -8.09 4.74 -2.14
N LYS A 9 -6.88 4.18 -2.00
CA LYS A 9 -6.61 2.73 -1.97
C LYS A 9 -7.57 1.91 -1.10
N SER A 10 -7.77 2.32 0.16
CA SER A 10 -8.65 1.61 1.09
C SER A 10 -10.13 1.69 0.68
N THR A 11 -10.55 2.84 0.14
CA THR A 11 -11.90 3.04 -0.39
C THR A 11 -12.13 2.11 -1.58
N GLN A 12 -11.19 2.07 -2.52
CA GLN A 12 -11.29 1.21 -3.69
C GLN A 12 -11.23 -0.27 -3.33
N ALA A 13 -10.36 -0.68 -2.41
CA ALA A 13 -10.30 -2.05 -1.92
C ALA A 13 -11.66 -2.51 -1.37
N ARG A 14 -12.32 -1.68 -0.55
CA ARG A 14 -13.66 -1.96 -0.02
C ARG A 14 -14.70 -2.08 -1.13
N ARG A 15 -14.77 -1.09 -2.04
CA ARG A 15 -15.76 -1.05 -3.11
C ARG A 15 -15.63 -2.23 -4.07
N VAL A 16 -14.40 -2.65 -4.38
CA VAL A 16 -14.13 -3.81 -5.23
C VAL A 16 -14.59 -5.10 -4.56
N VAL A 17 -14.32 -5.27 -3.26
CA VAL A 17 -14.82 -6.42 -2.49
C VAL A 17 -16.35 -6.44 -2.51
N GLU A 18 -17.00 -5.32 -2.22
CA GLU A 18 -18.46 -5.20 -2.22
C GLU A 18 -19.06 -5.57 -3.59
N ALA A 19 -18.48 -5.05 -4.68
CA ALA A 19 -18.94 -5.30 -6.04
C ALA A 19 -18.75 -6.75 -6.49
N LEU A 20 -17.67 -7.42 -6.08
CA LEU A 20 -17.35 -8.78 -6.51
C LEU A 20 -17.94 -9.86 -5.61
N THR A 21 -18.36 -9.53 -4.39
CA THR A 21 -18.94 -10.49 -3.43
C THR A 21 -20.08 -11.34 -4.00
N PRO A 22 -21.03 -10.81 -4.80
CA PRO A 22 -22.10 -11.62 -5.39
C PRO A 22 -21.61 -12.71 -6.34
N ALA A 23 -20.52 -12.46 -7.08
CA ALA A 23 -19.96 -13.39 -8.06
C ALA A 23 -18.87 -14.31 -7.46
N TYR A 24 -18.17 -13.84 -6.42
CA TYR A 24 -17.08 -14.54 -5.75
C TYR A 24 -17.34 -14.64 -4.24
N PRO A 25 -18.21 -15.57 -3.81
CA PRO A 25 -18.48 -15.77 -2.39
C PRO A 25 -17.19 -16.02 -1.59
N GLY A 26 -16.99 -15.26 -0.52
CA GLY A 26 -15.81 -15.36 0.35
C GLY A 26 -14.68 -14.40 0.01
N ILE A 27 -14.73 -13.67 -1.12
CA ILE A 27 -13.78 -12.58 -1.37
C ILE A 27 -13.79 -11.57 -0.22
N ARG A 28 -12.60 -11.12 0.20
CA ARG A 28 -12.50 -10.15 1.29
C ARG A 28 -11.32 -9.20 1.13
N GLY A 29 -11.49 -8.00 1.69
CA GLY A 29 -10.45 -7.00 1.79
C GLY A 29 -9.50 -7.32 2.94
N VAL A 30 -8.20 -7.14 2.72
CA VAL A 30 -7.19 -7.33 3.75
C VAL A 30 -6.20 -6.17 3.75
N LYS A 31 -5.65 -5.86 4.91
CA LYS A 31 -4.58 -4.88 5.10
C LYS A 31 -3.54 -5.51 6.03
N THR A 32 -2.28 -5.25 5.78
CA THR A 32 -1.20 -5.76 6.62
C THR A 32 -1.35 -5.23 8.05
N GLU A 33 -1.35 -6.15 9.01
CA GLU A 33 -1.28 -5.84 10.43
C GLU A 33 0.19 -5.71 10.84
N PHE A 34 0.58 -4.53 11.33
CA PHE A 34 1.97 -4.23 11.68
C PHE A 34 2.21 -4.38 13.18
N TYR A 35 2.57 -5.59 13.62
CA TYR A 35 2.84 -5.87 15.02
C TYR A 35 4.22 -5.35 15.44
N GLY A 36 5.24 -5.56 14.62
CA GLY A 36 6.60 -5.09 14.84
C GLY A 36 6.70 -3.57 14.90
N MET A 37 5.88 -2.86 14.12
CA MET A 37 5.83 -1.39 14.16
C MET A 37 5.48 -0.81 15.54
N TYR A 38 4.82 -1.57 16.42
CA TYR A 38 4.60 -1.13 17.81
C TYR A 38 5.93 -0.84 18.52
N GLY A 39 6.96 -1.66 18.29
CA GLY A 39 8.29 -1.42 18.82
C GLY A 39 8.94 -0.14 18.27
N VAL A 40 8.65 0.20 17.01
CA VAL A 40 9.12 1.45 16.39
C VAL A 40 8.41 2.66 16.99
N PHE A 41 7.11 2.57 17.23
CA PHE A 41 6.32 3.62 17.89
C PHE A 41 6.80 3.87 19.33
N GLU A 42 7.05 2.81 20.08
CA GLU A 42 7.58 2.91 21.45
C GLU A 42 8.99 3.50 21.47
N LEU A 43 9.87 3.09 20.54
CA LEU A 43 11.20 3.69 20.38
C LEU A 43 11.11 5.20 20.09
N ALA A 44 10.23 5.60 19.16
CA ALA A 44 9.98 7.01 18.85
C ALA A 44 9.51 7.77 20.09
N ARG A 45 8.55 7.22 20.84
CA ARG A 45 8.01 7.82 22.06
C ARG A 45 9.10 8.03 23.10
N THR A 46 9.96 7.03 23.31
CA THR A 46 11.08 7.12 24.27
C THR A 46 12.12 8.16 23.87
N LEU A 47 12.45 8.26 22.58
CA LEU A 47 13.51 9.17 22.12
C LEU A 47 13.03 10.62 21.97
N THR A 48 11.76 10.82 21.63
CA THR A 48 11.26 12.11 21.11
C THR A 48 10.08 12.67 21.91
N GLY A 49 9.44 11.85 22.75
CA GLY A 49 8.18 12.17 23.41
C GLY A 49 6.94 11.95 22.53
N ASP A 50 7.12 11.62 21.25
CA ASP A 50 6.05 11.35 20.28
C ASP A 50 6.17 9.91 19.73
N ALA A 51 5.05 9.16 19.71
CA ALA A 51 5.00 7.79 19.21
C ALA A 51 5.00 7.67 17.68
N ARG A 52 5.30 8.75 16.95
CA ARG A 52 5.39 8.77 15.49
C ARG A 52 6.59 7.94 14.99
N GLY A 53 6.30 6.76 14.48
CA GLY A 53 7.33 5.84 13.94
C GLY A 53 8.08 6.36 12.69
N TYR A 54 7.57 7.42 12.05
CA TYR A 54 8.20 8.09 10.91
C TYR A 54 9.07 9.30 11.31
N HIS A 55 9.21 9.59 12.61
CA HIS A 55 10.02 10.69 13.10
C HIS A 55 11.46 10.62 12.55
N PRO A 56 12.10 11.75 12.15
CA PRO A 56 13.44 11.77 11.53
C PRO A 56 14.57 11.12 12.35
N LEU A 57 14.41 11.05 13.68
CA LEU A 57 15.34 10.36 14.59
C LEU A 57 15.25 8.83 14.51
N ILE A 58 14.20 8.28 13.91
CA ILE A 58 14.07 6.85 13.64
C ILE A 58 14.67 6.56 12.26
N PRO A 59 15.76 5.76 12.18
CA PRO A 59 16.37 5.45 10.89
C PRO A 59 15.38 4.77 9.95
N ALA A 60 15.23 5.31 8.74
CA ALA A 60 14.32 4.76 7.74
C ALA A 60 14.61 3.27 7.48
N THR A 61 15.88 2.88 7.32
CA THR A 61 16.30 1.47 7.16
C THR A 61 15.74 0.54 8.24
N LEU A 62 15.78 0.94 9.52
CA LEU A 62 15.27 0.14 10.62
C LEU A 62 13.75 -0.02 10.50
N ARG A 63 13.03 1.09 10.29
CA ARG A 63 11.58 1.10 10.14
C ARG A 63 11.13 0.24 8.95
N GLU A 64 11.74 0.40 7.78
CA GLU A 64 11.38 -0.37 6.59
C GLU A 64 11.70 -1.86 6.74
N PHE A 65 12.74 -2.20 7.49
CA PHE A 65 13.02 -3.61 7.82
C PHE A 65 11.94 -4.21 8.71
N VAL A 66 11.46 -3.47 9.72
CA VAL A 66 10.36 -3.90 10.58
C VAL A 66 9.06 -4.06 9.77
N ILE A 67 8.74 -3.09 8.90
CA ILE A 67 7.59 -3.17 7.97
C ILE A 67 7.67 -4.43 7.09
N ALA A 68 8.85 -4.74 6.55
CA ALA A 68 9.05 -5.92 5.72
C ALA A 68 8.86 -7.24 6.51
N CYS A 69 9.32 -7.29 7.76
CA CYS A 69 9.10 -8.43 8.66
C CYS A 69 7.60 -8.63 8.99
N ASP A 70 6.88 -7.53 9.23
CA ASP A 70 5.42 -7.56 9.43
C ASP A 70 4.69 -8.05 8.18
N ALA A 71 5.07 -7.56 7.00
CA ALA A 71 4.50 -8.01 5.73
C ALA A 71 4.74 -9.51 5.48
N LEU A 72 5.93 -10.03 5.81
CA LEU A 72 6.26 -11.45 5.74
C LEU A 72 5.42 -12.27 6.72
N THR A 73 5.32 -11.82 7.98
CA THR A 73 4.49 -12.49 9.00
C THR A 73 3.02 -12.52 8.58
N PHE A 74 2.51 -11.43 8.02
CA PHE A 74 1.16 -11.33 7.49
C PHE A 74 0.92 -12.29 6.32
N SER A 75 1.91 -12.41 5.43
CA SER A 75 1.88 -13.38 4.33
C SER A 75 1.65 -14.81 4.83
N GLU A 76 2.40 -15.21 5.85
CA GLU A 76 2.36 -16.56 6.41
C GLU A 76 1.08 -16.86 7.18
N ARG A 77 0.53 -15.86 7.89
CA ARG A 77 -0.64 -16.02 8.76
C ARG A 77 -1.97 -15.80 8.06
N VAL A 78 -2.01 -14.99 7.00
CA VAL A 78 -3.26 -14.56 6.36
C VAL A 78 -3.29 -14.92 4.87
N LEU A 79 -2.26 -14.54 4.11
CA LEU A 79 -2.29 -14.71 2.65
C LEU A 79 -2.15 -16.16 2.23
N ARG A 80 -1.21 -16.90 2.81
CA ARG A 80 -1.02 -18.33 2.49
C ARG A 80 -2.26 -19.17 2.85
N PRO A 81 -2.82 -19.11 4.07
CA PRO A 81 -4.01 -19.90 4.39
C PRO A 81 -5.22 -19.56 3.51
N ALA A 82 -5.43 -18.27 3.18
CA ALA A 82 -6.52 -17.88 2.29
C ALA A 82 -6.34 -18.47 0.88
N ALA A 83 -5.12 -18.45 0.37
CA ALA A 83 -4.85 -19.02 -0.94
C ALA A 83 -4.96 -20.55 -0.98
N GLU A 84 -4.56 -21.24 0.09
CA GLU A 84 -4.77 -22.70 0.24
C GLU A 84 -6.27 -23.06 0.26
N GLN A 85 -7.11 -22.14 0.73
CA GLN A 85 -8.57 -22.27 0.75
C GLN A 85 -9.24 -21.78 -0.55
N GLY A 86 -8.48 -21.30 -1.53
CA GLY A 86 -9.03 -20.73 -2.78
C GLY A 86 -9.79 -19.43 -2.58
N VAL A 87 -9.53 -18.70 -1.50
CA VAL A 87 -10.20 -17.42 -1.18
C VAL A 87 -9.47 -16.26 -1.84
N ALA A 88 -10.16 -15.52 -2.69
CA ALA A 88 -9.65 -14.29 -3.28
C ALA A 88 -9.53 -13.17 -2.23
N LEU A 89 -8.42 -12.43 -2.28
CA LEU A 89 -8.14 -11.33 -1.35
C LEU A 89 -7.88 -10.03 -2.11
N VAL A 90 -8.51 -8.94 -1.66
CA VAL A 90 -8.19 -7.58 -2.12
C VAL A 90 -7.29 -6.92 -1.10
N TRP A 91 -5.99 -6.88 -1.39
CA TRP A 91 -4.98 -6.40 -0.45
C TRP A 91 -4.68 -4.91 -0.61
N ASP A 92 -4.93 -4.13 0.45
CA ASP A 92 -4.53 -2.73 0.59
C ASP A 92 -3.07 -2.62 1.06
N ARG A 93 -2.21 -2.11 0.17
CA ARG A 93 -0.74 -2.02 0.27
C ARG A 93 -0.03 -3.38 0.29
N SER A 94 0.46 -3.77 -0.89
CA SER A 94 1.28 -4.98 -1.11
C SER A 94 2.79 -4.66 -0.97
N PRO A 95 3.71 -5.63 -1.17
CA PRO A 95 5.15 -5.42 -1.05
C PRO A 95 5.70 -4.29 -1.92
N LEU A 96 5.10 -4.06 -3.09
CA LEU A 96 5.49 -2.95 -3.97
C LEU A 96 5.37 -1.60 -3.27
N CYS A 97 4.36 -1.43 -2.40
CA CYS A 97 4.18 -0.20 -1.65
C CYS A 97 5.32 0.04 -0.68
N TYR A 98 5.69 -0.98 0.11
CA TYR A 98 6.77 -0.88 1.10
C TYR A 98 8.13 -0.68 0.41
N GLU A 99 8.35 -1.32 -0.72
CA GLU A 99 9.53 -1.10 -1.54
C GLU A 99 9.64 0.36 -2.01
N VAL A 100 8.60 0.86 -2.68
CA VAL A 100 8.61 2.21 -3.29
C VAL A 100 8.79 3.28 -2.22
N TYR A 101 8.04 3.19 -1.11
CA TYR A 101 8.14 4.15 -0.01
C TYR A 101 9.51 4.07 0.67
N GLY A 102 10.01 2.86 0.96
CA GLY A 102 11.31 2.70 1.61
C GLY A 102 12.46 3.35 0.81
N HIS A 103 12.46 3.20 -0.51
CA HIS A 103 13.42 3.92 -1.37
C HIS A 103 13.26 5.44 -1.31
N CYS A 104 12.03 5.96 -1.30
CA CYS A 104 11.77 7.40 -1.25
C CYS A 104 12.12 8.02 0.11
N TYR A 105 12.07 7.22 1.18
CA TYR A 105 12.58 7.61 2.50
C TYR A 105 14.10 7.53 2.63
N GLY A 106 14.82 7.09 1.58
CA GLY A 106 16.27 6.94 1.61
C GLY A 106 16.75 5.77 2.48
N ALA A 107 15.89 4.77 2.73
CA ALA A 107 16.29 3.56 3.44
C ALA A 107 17.27 2.71 2.61
N ASP A 108 18.19 2.04 3.29
CA ASP A 108 18.91 0.90 2.70
C ASP A 108 17.94 -0.29 2.61
N MET A 109 17.50 -0.57 1.39
CA MET A 109 16.51 -1.60 1.11
C MET A 109 17.11 -3.00 0.95
N THR A 110 18.41 -3.21 1.17
CA THR A 110 19.08 -4.50 0.97
C THR A 110 18.46 -5.64 1.76
N TRP A 111 18.22 -5.43 3.07
CA TRP A 111 17.56 -6.43 3.93
C TRP A 111 16.03 -6.42 3.82
N PRO A 112 15.36 -5.25 3.83
CA PRO A 112 13.92 -5.18 3.58
C PRO A 112 13.49 -5.94 2.31
N MET A 113 14.21 -5.78 1.19
CA MET A 113 13.88 -6.47 -0.06
C MET A 113 14.06 -7.99 0.02
N LYS A 114 15.00 -8.50 0.81
CA LYS A 114 15.14 -9.95 1.04
C LYS A 114 13.95 -10.52 1.81
N ALA A 115 13.39 -9.77 2.76
CA ALA A 115 12.18 -10.16 3.46
C ALA A 115 10.94 -10.04 2.54
N LEU A 116 10.78 -8.92 1.85
CA LEU A 116 9.68 -8.69 0.91
C LEU A 116 9.67 -9.70 -0.25
N ALA A 117 10.83 -10.19 -0.71
CA ALA A 117 10.92 -11.20 -1.75
C ALA A 117 10.31 -12.56 -1.34
N GLN A 118 10.17 -12.83 -0.04
CA GLN A 118 9.55 -14.05 0.49
C GLN A 118 8.02 -13.89 0.65
N VAL A 119 7.51 -12.67 0.59
CA VAL A 119 6.07 -12.40 0.67
C VAL A 119 5.39 -12.89 -0.60
N ARG A 120 4.24 -13.55 -0.45
CA ARG A 120 3.41 -13.97 -1.60
C ARG A 120 3.12 -12.75 -2.47
N ARG A 121 3.48 -12.83 -3.75
CA ARG A 121 3.19 -11.78 -4.72
C ARG A 121 1.69 -11.77 -5.04
N PRO A 122 1.06 -10.59 -5.15
CA PRO A 122 -0.29 -10.49 -5.69
C PRO A 122 -0.33 -11.01 -7.13
N ASP A 123 -1.44 -11.65 -7.50
CA ASP A 123 -1.67 -12.07 -8.89
C ASP A 123 -1.88 -10.86 -9.82
N LEU A 124 -2.39 -9.75 -9.26
CA LEU A 124 -2.60 -8.46 -9.92
C LEU A 124 -2.35 -7.32 -8.92
N ILE A 125 -1.64 -6.29 -9.35
CA ILE A 125 -1.47 -5.04 -8.63
C ILE A 125 -2.15 -3.93 -9.41
N VAL A 126 -3.23 -3.40 -8.85
CA VAL A 126 -3.86 -2.17 -9.35
C VAL A 126 -3.19 -0.97 -8.70
N LEU A 127 -2.48 -0.17 -9.50
CA LEU A 127 -1.89 1.11 -9.13
C LEU A 127 -2.89 2.23 -9.44
N VAL A 128 -3.44 2.87 -8.41
CA VAL A 128 -4.24 4.09 -8.55
C VAL A 128 -3.28 5.26 -8.64
N ASP A 129 -3.05 5.75 -9.86
CA ASP A 129 -2.19 6.91 -10.14
C ASP A 129 -2.98 8.19 -9.89
N LEU A 130 -2.62 8.92 -8.83
CA LEU A 130 -3.26 10.19 -8.47
C LEU A 130 -2.21 11.30 -8.59
N ASP A 131 -2.63 12.46 -9.08
CA ASP A 131 -1.80 13.65 -8.99
C ASP A 131 -1.40 13.99 -7.54
N ALA A 132 -0.13 14.33 -7.33
CA ALA A 132 0.42 14.54 -6.00
C ALA A 132 -0.15 15.80 -5.32
N GLU A 133 -0.47 16.86 -6.06
CA GLU A 133 -1.10 18.05 -5.48
C GLU A 133 -2.53 17.73 -5.03
N LEU A 134 -3.26 16.95 -5.84
CA LEU A 134 -4.59 16.48 -5.47
C LEU A 134 -4.56 15.56 -4.25
N ALA A 135 -3.54 14.71 -4.14
CA ALA A 135 -3.31 13.85 -2.99
C ALA A 135 -3.10 14.64 -1.69
N VAL A 136 -2.24 15.66 -1.72
CA VAL A 136 -2.00 16.56 -0.57
C VAL A 136 -3.29 17.25 -0.15
N LYS A 137 -4.09 17.76 -1.11
CA LYS A 137 -5.40 18.38 -0.81
C LYS A 137 -6.34 17.41 -0.11
N ARG A 138 -6.50 16.19 -0.65
CA ARG A 138 -7.35 15.14 -0.04
C ARG A 138 -6.89 14.74 1.35
N LEU A 139 -5.57 14.66 1.56
CA LEU A 139 -5.01 14.38 2.88
C LEU A 139 -5.33 15.52 3.85
N ALA A 140 -5.25 16.78 3.42
CA ALA A 140 -5.50 17.95 4.27
C ALA A 140 -6.97 18.05 4.70
N GLU A 141 -7.91 17.72 3.81
CA GLU A 141 -9.34 17.67 4.13
C GLU A 141 -9.68 16.56 5.14
N ARG A 142 -8.88 15.49 5.17
CA ARG A 142 -9.13 14.32 6.04
C ARG A 142 -8.58 14.50 7.45
N ALA A 143 -7.65 15.43 7.65
CA ALA A 143 -7.00 15.63 8.92
C ALA A 143 -7.83 16.58 9.81
N GLU A 144 -8.35 16.09 10.94
CA GLU A 144 -9.00 16.93 11.96
C GLU A 144 -8.01 17.89 12.67
N GLN A 145 -6.71 17.76 12.41
CA GLN A 145 -5.62 18.61 12.91
C GLN A 145 -4.61 18.92 11.79
N PRO A 146 -3.94 20.09 11.79
CA PRO A 146 -3.01 20.47 10.74
C PRO A 146 -1.88 19.45 10.61
N HIS A 147 -1.67 19.03 9.36
CA HIS A 147 -0.75 17.99 8.93
C HIS A 147 0.57 17.95 9.69
N GLN A 148 0.73 16.85 10.43
CA GLN A 148 2.03 16.28 10.77
C GLN A 148 2.26 14.99 9.96
N SER A 149 1.70 14.85 8.75
CA SER A 149 2.12 13.78 7.85
C SER A 149 3.49 14.12 7.28
N ASP A 150 4.47 13.22 7.40
CA ASP A 150 5.76 13.26 6.65
C ASP A 150 5.56 13.21 5.12
N GLU A 151 4.32 13.31 4.65
CA GLU A 151 3.88 13.17 3.28
C GLU A 151 3.56 14.54 2.70
N ASP A 152 4.62 15.26 2.35
CA ASP A 152 4.53 16.50 1.59
C ASP A 152 4.47 16.24 0.08
N LEU A 153 4.26 17.32 -0.68
CA LEU A 153 4.18 17.26 -2.14
C LEU A 153 5.43 16.64 -2.76
N ASP A 154 6.61 16.91 -2.21
CA ASP A 154 7.89 16.39 -2.74
C ASP A 154 7.99 14.87 -2.55
N LEU A 155 7.71 14.36 -1.34
CA LEU A 155 7.69 12.94 -1.08
C LEU A 155 6.65 12.24 -1.97
N LEU A 156 5.42 12.74 -2.01
CA LEU A 156 4.36 12.10 -2.81
C LEU A 156 4.69 12.13 -4.31
N SER A 157 5.29 13.20 -4.83
CA SER A 157 5.75 13.28 -6.21
C SER A 157 6.84 12.25 -6.52
N ARG A 158 7.83 12.09 -5.63
CA ARG A 158 8.89 11.08 -5.78
C ARG A 158 8.34 9.66 -5.70
N VAL A 159 7.43 9.38 -4.76
CA VAL A 159 6.76 8.09 -4.61
C VAL A 159 5.93 7.76 -5.86
N ARG A 160 5.14 8.72 -6.38
CA ARG A 160 4.38 8.56 -7.62
C ARG A 160 5.29 8.21 -8.80
N ALA A 161 6.34 9.00 -9.02
CA ALA A 161 7.30 8.76 -10.10
C ALA A 161 7.95 7.37 -10.01
N ARG A 162 8.29 6.93 -8.80
CA ARG A 162 8.83 5.58 -8.55
C ARG A 162 7.81 4.49 -8.82
N TYR A 163 6.55 4.65 -8.44
CA TYR A 163 5.50 3.70 -8.80
C TYR A 163 5.36 3.54 -10.30
N LEU A 164 5.30 4.65 -11.05
CA LEU A 164 5.19 4.64 -12.51
C LEU A 164 6.43 3.98 -13.16
N GLU A 165 7.63 4.27 -12.65
CA GLU A 165 8.85 3.59 -13.10
C GLU A 165 8.75 2.08 -12.88
N ARG A 166 8.31 1.63 -11.70
CA ARG A 166 8.19 0.19 -11.41
C ARG A 166 7.09 -0.47 -12.23
N ALA A 167 5.97 0.20 -12.43
CA ALA A 167 4.87 -0.31 -13.25
C ALA A 167 5.29 -0.51 -14.71
N SER A 168 6.10 0.39 -15.27
CA SER A 168 6.58 0.29 -16.67
C SER A 168 7.45 -0.94 -16.98
N ARG A 169 7.89 -1.68 -15.95
CA ARG A 169 8.76 -2.86 -16.07
C ARG A 169 8.10 -4.15 -15.59
N ARG A 170 6.79 -4.14 -15.39
CA ARG A 170 6.05 -5.21 -14.71
C ARG A 170 4.70 -5.45 -15.38
N ASP A 171 4.48 -6.69 -15.79
CA ASP A 171 3.22 -7.11 -16.42
C ASP A 171 2.13 -7.47 -15.38
N ASP A 172 2.48 -7.48 -14.09
CA ASP A 172 1.55 -7.72 -12.99
C ASP A 172 1.00 -6.41 -12.38
N VAL A 173 1.30 -5.25 -12.98
CA VAL A 173 0.87 -3.94 -12.50
C VAL A 173 0.00 -3.24 -13.55
N GLU A 174 -1.24 -2.95 -13.19
CA GLU A 174 -2.20 -2.23 -14.02
C GLU A 174 -2.46 -0.84 -13.44
N ILE A 175 -2.35 0.19 -14.29
CA ILE A 175 -2.47 1.59 -13.87
C ILE A 175 -3.89 2.07 -14.13
N VAL A 176 -4.52 2.62 -13.09
CA VAL A 176 -5.84 3.27 -13.18
C VAL A 176 -5.70 4.74 -12.81
N ASP A 177 -6.28 5.59 -13.64
CA ASP A 177 -6.37 7.04 -13.44
C ASP A 177 -7.21 7.35 -12.18
N GLY A 178 -6.54 7.82 -11.13
CA GLY A 178 -7.10 8.16 -9.83
C GLY A 178 -7.63 9.59 -9.71
N ASP A 179 -7.43 10.44 -10.73
CA ASP A 179 -7.90 11.83 -10.73
C ASP A 179 -9.43 11.90 -10.94
N ARG A 180 -10.03 10.81 -11.43
CA ARG A 180 -11.47 10.65 -11.66
C ARG A 180 -12.28 10.53 -10.36
N SER A 181 -13.61 10.50 -10.51
CA SER A 181 -14.51 10.23 -9.39
C SER A 181 -14.28 8.85 -8.78
N THR A 182 -14.67 8.66 -7.52
CA THR A 182 -14.48 7.38 -6.83
C THR A 182 -15.18 6.24 -7.56
N GLU A 183 -16.36 6.51 -8.11
CA GLU A 183 -17.19 5.60 -8.90
C GLU A 183 -16.49 5.19 -10.19
N GLU A 184 -15.98 6.15 -10.96
CA GLU A 184 -15.26 5.87 -12.22
C GLU A 184 -14.00 5.05 -11.98
N VAL A 185 -13.24 5.38 -10.92
CA VAL A 185 -12.08 4.60 -10.52
C VAL A 185 -12.51 3.17 -10.15
N THR A 186 -13.59 2.99 -9.38
CA THR A 186 -14.09 1.65 -9.06
C THR A 186 -14.43 0.85 -10.33
N THR A 187 -15.14 1.45 -11.28
CA THR A 187 -15.48 0.80 -12.55
C THR A 187 -14.23 0.39 -13.32
N ALA A 188 -13.27 1.30 -13.50
CA ALA A 188 -12.02 0.98 -14.20
C ALA A 188 -11.23 -0.14 -13.53
N ILE A 189 -11.21 -0.19 -12.19
CA ILE A 189 -10.58 -1.27 -11.44
C ILE A 189 -11.31 -2.60 -11.67
N LEU A 190 -12.64 -2.60 -11.68
CA LEU A 190 -13.43 -3.80 -11.93
C LEU A 190 -13.23 -4.33 -13.35
N ASP A 191 -13.10 -3.45 -14.35
CA ASP A 191 -12.80 -3.85 -15.73
C ASP A 191 -11.44 -4.56 -15.84
N VAL A 192 -10.41 -4.01 -15.17
CA VAL A 192 -9.07 -4.64 -15.09
C VAL A 192 -9.15 -6.00 -14.39
N VAL A 193 -9.86 -6.08 -13.26
CA VAL A 193 -10.00 -7.35 -12.52
C VAL A 193 -10.77 -8.37 -13.35
N ALA A 194 -11.83 -7.96 -14.04
CA ALA A 194 -12.62 -8.85 -14.90
C ALA A 194 -11.80 -9.40 -16.07
N ALA A 195 -10.99 -8.55 -16.72
CA ALA A 195 -10.08 -8.99 -17.78
C ALA A 195 -9.12 -10.06 -17.27
N ARG A 196 -8.55 -9.88 -16.08
CA ARG A 196 -7.58 -10.81 -15.49
C ARG A 196 -8.18 -12.13 -14.98
N LEU A 197 -9.46 -12.12 -14.58
CA LEU A 197 -10.18 -13.32 -14.15
C LEU A 197 -10.76 -14.13 -15.34
N GLY A 198 -10.84 -13.52 -16.52
CA GLY A 198 -11.30 -14.16 -17.76
C GLY A 198 -10.20 -14.84 -18.57
N GLU A 199 -8.92 -14.63 -18.21
CA GLU A 199 -7.73 -15.34 -18.74
C GLU A 199 -7.47 -16.65 -17.98
#